data_AF-A0A2N7TWK8-F1
#
_entry.id   AF-A0A2N7TWK8-F1
#
_cell.length_a   1.000
_cell.length_b   1.000
_cell.length_c   1.000
_cell.angle_alpha   90.00
_cell.angle_beta   90.00
_cell.angle_gamma   90.00
#
_symmetry.space_group_name_H-M   'P 1'
#
loop_
_entity.id
_entity.type
_entity.pdbx_description
1 polymer ?
#
loop_
_entity_poly.entity_id
_entity_poly.type
_entity_poly.pdbx_seq_one_letter_code
_entity_poly.pdbx_strand_id
1 'polypeptide(L)'
;MRSDVKINKLWWEHLAPKPMIARRREVEALLNNFIQKSPYGAEWIKVAKNPNGIFRVKPGQMIPVVQLTFLGKAPGFVAPFQKLKAGHRTVGAATEYQSGRPLEEAERALQPIISIDLVTDPLFIQAARQGQTTLDESQITQPSLLFSIPAHFLLSPKHFPKKAYVLYQHIFGHGGSYPNDGFFYVGVTTRSWQKRWSEHKRAINGGSPLLFHRKYREEKEKGRITYVNHKVMGITDDLEKLYATEEFLVEGHWEDQRRLNMIPGGKSGLRYLRENGLLQQSVVPMPDERDRIVGEWLKEHPRKGLPAPWVAEKWRDNDWAVAQICGRDGRLSVEQIRAIRQLANEYSAEEIFTRIGAKNVAQVQRVLDGKTYSRVE
;
A
#
# COMPACT_ATOMS: atom_id res chain seq x y z
N MET A 1 8.89 39.45 3.63
CA MET A 1 9.09 38.53 2.51
C MET A 1 9.14 37.10 3.04
N ARG A 2 8.28 36.19 2.58
CA ARG A 2 8.41 34.77 2.91
C ARG A 2 9.56 34.19 2.08
N SER A 3 10.49 33.50 2.73
CA SER A 3 11.57 32.80 2.04
C SER A 3 11.01 31.63 1.24
N ASP A 4 11.51 31.46 0.02
CA ASP A 4 11.18 30.32 -0.83
C ASP A 4 11.54 29.00 -0.12
N VAL A 5 10.66 28.03 -0.28
CA VAL A 5 10.86 26.67 0.20
C VAL A 5 11.93 26.00 -0.65
N LYS A 6 12.87 25.35 0.04
CA LYS A 6 13.88 24.46 -0.56
C LYS A 6 13.68 23.06 0.00
N ILE A 7 13.62 22.09 -0.89
CA ILE A 7 13.60 20.66 -0.56
C ILE A 7 15.00 20.25 -0.16
N ASN A 8 15.12 19.54 0.97
CA ASN A 8 16.39 18.97 1.39
C ASN A 8 16.94 18.01 0.34
N LYS A 9 18.07 18.39 -0.27
CA LYS A 9 18.70 17.64 -1.37
C LYS A 9 19.06 16.21 -0.98
N LEU A 10 19.62 15.99 0.21
CA LEU A 10 20.08 14.68 0.64
C LEU A 10 18.90 13.72 0.82
N TRP A 11 17.83 14.18 1.47
CA TRP A 11 16.62 13.37 1.63
C TRP A 11 15.92 13.12 0.30
N TRP A 12 15.89 14.11 -0.59
CA TRP A 12 15.37 13.94 -1.95
C TRP A 12 16.11 12.85 -2.72
N GLU A 13 17.44 12.93 -2.79
CA GLU A 13 18.26 11.95 -3.49
C GLU A 13 18.17 10.56 -2.86
N HIS A 14 17.94 10.49 -1.55
CA HIS A 14 17.80 9.22 -0.83
C HIS A 14 16.44 8.54 -1.03
N LEU A 15 15.35 9.32 -1.12
CA LEU A 15 13.97 8.81 -1.09
C LEU A 15 13.26 8.86 -2.45
N ALA A 16 13.58 9.84 -3.30
CA ALA A 16 12.91 10.00 -4.57
C ALA A 16 13.34 8.89 -5.55
N PRO A 17 12.40 8.32 -6.31
CA PRO A 17 12.72 7.41 -7.40
C PRO A 17 13.68 8.05 -8.41
N LYS A 18 14.58 7.25 -8.99
CA LYS A 18 15.66 7.74 -9.86
C LYS A 18 15.21 8.73 -10.96
N PRO A 19 14.12 8.49 -11.70
CA PRO A 19 13.66 9.43 -12.73
C PRO A 19 13.25 10.82 -12.20
N MET A 20 12.87 10.91 -10.92
CA MET A 20 12.41 12.15 -10.29
C MET A 20 13.56 13.00 -9.71
N ILE A 21 14.77 12.44 -9.55
CA ILE A 21 15.90 13.14 -8.92
C ILE A 21 16.17 14.48 -9.61
N ALA A 22 16.22 14.49 -10.95
CA ALA A 22 16.50 15.68 -11.75
C ALA A 22 15.38 16.74 -11.68
N ARG A 23 14.16 16.36 -11.26
CA ARG A 23 12.98 17.24 -11.18
C ARG A 23 12.94 18.07 -9.89
N ARG A 24 13.88 17.93 -8.95
CA ARG A 24 13.83 18.59 -7.63
C ARG A 24 13.57 20.11 -7.70
N ARG A 25 14.29 20.82 -8.57
CA ARG A 25 14.15 22.29 -8.71
C ARG A 25 12.79 22.70 -9.29
N GLU A 26 12.27 21.89 -10.20
CA GLU A 26 10.95 22.12 -10.79
C GLU A 26 9.84 21.89 -9.75
N VAL A 27 9.99 20.85 -8.93
CA VAL A 27 9.11 20.58 -7.79
C VAL A 27 9.15 21.73 -6.77
N GLU A 28 10.34 22.26 -6.44
CA GLU A 28 10.48 23.45 -5.59
C GLU A 28 9.75 24.66 -6.19
N ALA A 29 9.90 24.91 -7.49
CA ALA A 29 9.24 26.02 -8.17
C ALA A 29 7.70 25.90 -8.14
N LEU A 30 7.16 24.70 -8.41
CA LEU A 30 5.72 24.45 -8.36
C LEU A 30 5.15 24.62 -6.94
N LEU A 31 5.87 24.12 -5.92
CA LEU A 31 5.49 24.30 -4.52
C LEU A 31 5.48 25.79 -4.12
N ASN A 32 6.54 26.53 -4.46
CA ASN A 32 6.62 27.96 -4.14
C ASN A 32 5.51 28.76 -4.84
N ASN A 33 5.23 28.45 -6.10
CA ASN A 33 4.13 29.05 -6.85
C ASN A 33 2.77 28.80 -6.16
N PHE A 34 2.49 27.56 -5.75
CA PHE A 34 1.27 27.21 -5.00
C PHE A 34 1.15 27.97 -3.67
N ILE A 35 2.25 28.04 -2.92
CA ILE A 35 2.33 28.70 -1.61
C ILE A 35 2.10 30.22 -1.73
N GLN A 36 2.63 30.83 -2.79
CA GLN A 36 2.54 32.27 -3.01
C GLN A 36 1.19 32.70 -3.59
N LYS A 37 0.57 31.88 -4.44
CA LYS A 37 -0.67 32.25 -5.16
C LYS A 37 -1.98 31.95 -4.44
N SER A 38 -1.95 31.23 -3.31
CA SER A 38 -3.19 30.86 -2.62
C SER A 38 -3.10 31.03 -1.09
N PRO A 39 -4.15 31.56 -0.43
CA PRO A 39 -4.24 31.58 1.04
C PRO A 39 -4.14 30.17 1.65
N TYR A 40 -4.68 29.16 0.97
CA TYR A 40 -4.55 27.78 1.40
C TYR A 40 -3.09 27.29 1.33
N GLY A 41 -2.35 27.60 0.27
CA GLY A 41 -0.93 27.25 0.16
C GLY A 41 -0.06 27.94 1.21
N ALA A 42 -0.39 29.19 1.55
CA ALA A 42 0.20 29.94 2.64
C ALA A 42 0.02 29.25 4.02
N GLU A 43 -1.17 28.72 4.31
CA GLU A 43 -1.42 27.96 5.53
C GLU A 43 -0.80 26.56 5.47
N TRP A 44 -0.88 25.90 4.31
CA TRP A 44 -0.31 24.58 4.07
C TRP A 44 1.17 24.54 4.42
N ILE A 45 1.97 25.52 3.98
CA ILE A 45 3.40 25.53 4.29
C ILE A 45 3.71 25.72 5.78
N LYS A 46 2.89 26.51 6.49
CA LYS A 46 3.05 26.74 7.93
C LYS A 46 2.87 25.43 8.70
N VAL A 47 1.82 24.67 8.36
CA VAL A 47 1.56 23.35 8.95
C VAL A 47 2.60 22.33 8.49
N ALA A 48 2.95 22.32 7.20
CA ALA A 48 3.86 21.33 6.58
C ALA A 48 5.30 21.38 7.11
N LYS A 49 5.76 22.52 7.62
CA LYS A 49 7.09 22.63 8.26
C LYS A 49 7.12 22.11 9.70
N ASN A 50 5.96 21.96 10.34
CA ASN A 50 5.88 21.43 11.70
C ASN A 50 5.77 19.89 11.64
N PRO A 51 6.69 19.12 12.25
CA PRO A 51 6.58 17.65 12.31
C PRO A 51 5.29 17.14 12.97
N ASN A 52 4.71 17.94 13.86
CA ASN A 52 3.43 17.64 14.53
C ASN A 52 2.26 18.38 13.87
N GLY A 53 2.49 19.06 12.75
CA GLY A 53 1.49 19.83 12.04
C GLY A 53 0.44 18.94 11.40
N ILE A 54 -0.83 19.18 11.75
CA ILE A 54 -1.98 18.49 11.17
C ILE A 54 -3.02 19.49 10.69
N PHE A 55 -3.75 19.12 9.65
CA PHE A 55 -5.05 19.70 9.33
C PHE A 55 -6.14 18.83 9.96
N ARG A 56 -7.13 19.47 10.57
CA ARG A 56 -8.37 18.80 10.96
C ARG A 56 -9.37 19.01 9.82
N VAL A 57 -9.83 17.92 9.22
CA VAL A 57 -10.56 17.93 7.94
C VAL A 57 -11.86 17.15 8.10
N LYS A 58 -12.97 17.74 7.67
CA LYS A 58 -14.31 17.12 7.59
C LYS A 58 -14.66 16.74 6.15
N PRO A 59 -15.67 15.87 5.92
CA PRO A 59 -16.12 15.55 4.58
C PRO A 59 -16.43 16.81 3.76
N GLY A 60 -16.03 16.83 2.48
CA GLY A 60 -16.14 17.96 1.58
C GLY A 60 -14.99 18.98 1.65
N GLN A 61 -14.15 18.93 2.69
CA GLN A 61 -12.96 19.78 2.81
C GLN A 61 -11.73 19.18 2.12
N MET A 62 -10.76 20.03 1.77
CA MET A 62 -9.56 19.63 1.04
C MET A 62 -8.66 18.73 1.90
N ILE A 63 -8.21 17.64 1.30
CA ILE A 63 -7.14 16.79 1.84
C ILE A 63 -5.81 17.54 1.62
N PRO A 64 -4.92 17.67 2.63
CA PRO A 64 -3.70 18.47 2.52
C PRO A 64 -2.56 17.79 1.75
N VAL A 65 -2.88 17.15 0.61
CA VAL A 65 -1.91 16.52 -0.29
C VAL A 65 -1.67 17.46 -1.47
N VAL A 66 -0.47 17.99 -1.59
CA VAL A 66 -0.04 18.72 -2.80
C VAL A 66 0.48 17.69 -3.79
N GLN A 67 -0.34 17.34 -4.78
CA GLN A 67 0.03 16.42 -5.84
C GLN A 67 0.60 17.17 -7.05
N LEU A 68 1.81 16.78 -7.45
CA LEU A 68 2.55 17.34 -8.59
C LEU A 68 2.64 16.28 -9.67
N THR A 69 2.06 16.55 -10.84
CA THR A 69 1.99 15.58 -11.94
C THR A 69 2.91 15.99 -13.08
N PHE A 70 3.67 15.02 -13.60
CA PHE A 70 4.59 15.17 -14.72
C PHE A 70 4.23 14.17 -15.83
N LEU A 71 3.95 14.70 -17.03
CA LEU A 71 3.63 13.90 -18.22
C LEU A 71 4.89 13.75 -19.09
N GLY A 72 5.62 12.65 -18.92
CA GLY A 72 6.88 12.37 -19.60
C GLY A 72 7.93 13.44 -19.33
N LYS A 73 8.32 14.18 -20.38
CA LYS A 73 9.29 15.28 -20.31
C LYS A 73 8.66 16.66 -20.13
N ALA A 74 7.34 16.80 -20.22
CA ALA A 74 6.66 18.08 -20.11
C ALA A 74 6.89 18.74 -18.74
N PRO A 75 6.72 20.08 -18.64
CA PRO A 75 6.66 20.76 -17.36
C PRO A 75 5.56 20.19 -16.46
N GLY A 76 5.83 20.09 -15.17
CA GLY A 76 4.86 19.61 -14.19
C GLY A 76 3.79 20.64 -13.84
N PHE A 77 2.72 20.17 -13.20
CA PHE A 77 1.66 21.04 -12.65
C PHE A 77 1.16 20.51 -11.31
N VAL A 78 0.54 21.40 -10.51
CA VAL A 78 -0.17 21.01 -9.28
C VAL A 78 -1.56 20.52 -9.67
N ALA A 79 -1.86 19.25 -9.37
CA ALA A 79 -3.17 18.66 -9.63
C ALA A 79 -4.25 19.25 -8.69
N PRO A 80 -5.53 19.24 -9.10
CA PRO A 80 -6.62 19.68 -8.23
C PRO A 80 -6.64 18.91 -6.90
N PHE A 81 -6.93 19.62 -5.81
CA PHE A 81 -7.01 19.02 -4.48
C PHE A 81 -8.21 18.09 -4.37
N GLN A 82 -7.96 16.89 -3.87
CA GLN A 82 -9.01 15.97 -3.50
C GLN A 82 -9.73 16.44 -2.23
N LYS A 83 -11.02 16.12 -2.14
CA LYS A 83 -11.83 16.37 -0.94
C LYS A 83 -12.01 15.10 -0.12
N LEU A 84 -12.09 15.24 1.20
CA LEU A 84 -12.42 14.14 2.08
C LEU A 84 -13.84 13.64 1.77
N LYS A 85 -13.99 12.34 1.53
CA LYS A 85 -15.30 11.69 1.33
C LYS A 85 -15.71 10.95 2.60
N ALA A 86 -17.01 10.73 2.77
CA ALA A 86 -17.51 9.81 3.79
C ALA A 86 -16.87 8.42 3.60
N GLY A 87 -16.47 7.77 4.70
CA GLY A 87 -15.78 6.48 4.65
C GLY A 87 -14.30 6.51 4.26
N HIS A 88 -13.69 7.68 4.01
CA HIS A 88 -12.23 7.77 3.86
C HIS A 88 -11.53 7.22 5.11
N ARG A 89 -10.70 6.20 4.88
CA ARG A 89 -9.90 5.55 5.92
C ARG A 89 -8.64 6.36 6.18
N THR A 90 -8.32 6.55 7.46
CA THR A 90 -7.08 7.16 7.92
C THR A 90 -6.50 6.31 9.02
N VAL A 91 -5.18 6.18 9.06
CA VAL A 91 -4.50 5.54 10.19
C VAL A 91 -3.85 6.64 11.02
N GLY A 92 -4.28 6.79 12.26
CA GLY A 92 -3.74 7.75 13.21
C GLY A 92 -3.98 7.28 14.63
N ALA A 93 -2.96 7.35 15.48
CA ALA A 93 -3.01 6.93 16.88
C ALA A 93 -3.25 8.09 17.85
N ALA A 94 -3.20 9.34 17.38
CA ALA A 94 -3.25 10.50 18.26
C ALA A 94 -4.67 10.67 18.82
N THR A 95 -4.84 10.39 20.10
CA THR A 95 -6.06 10.66 20.89
C THR A 95 -5.98 12.01 21.59
N GLU A 96 -4.77 12.57 21.74
CA GLU A 96 -4.50 13.85 22.39
C GLU A 96 -3.88 14.83 21.40
N TYR A 97 -4.40 16.06 21.37
CA TYR A 97 -3.95 17.12 20.48
C TYR A 97 -3.53 18.34 21.31
N GLN A 98 -2.52 19.09 20.84
CA GLN A 98 -2.06 20.33 21.49
C GLN A 98 -3.18 21.38 21.66
N SER A 99 -4.24 21.29 20.86
CA SER A 99 -5.44 22.12 21.00
C SER A 99 -6.26 21.81 22.25
N GLY A 100 -6.01 20.69 22.94
CA GLY A 100 -6.83 20.16 24.03
C GLY A 100 -8.22 19.68 23.60
N ARG A 101 -8.52 19.68 22.30
CA ARG A 101 -9.84 19.32 21.76
C ARG A 101 -9.77 17.99 21.00
N PRO A 102 -10.57 16.97 21.36
CA PRO A 102 -10.66 15.74 20.59
C PRO A 102 -11.21 16.01 19.18
N LEU A 103 -11.04 15.04 18.28
CA LEU A 103 -11.65 15.11 16.95
C LEU A 103 -13.18 15.06 17.06
N GLU A 104 -13.85 15.87 16.25
CA GLU A 104 -15.30 15.80 16.11
C GLU A 104 -15.71 14.60 15.26
N GLU A 105 -17.00 14.25 15.29
CA GLU A 105 -17.53 13.16 14.47
C GLU A 105 -17.24 13.39 12.97
N ALA A 106 -16.83 12.32 12.28
CA ALA A 106 -16.37 12.34 10.88
C ALA A 106 -15.15 13.23 10.57
N GLU A 107 -14.59 13.95 11.54
CA GLU A 107 -13.36 14.71 11.38
C GLU A 107 -12.15 13.77 11.34
N ARG A 108 -11.13 14.17 10.58
CA ARG A 108 -9.88 13.43 10.41
C ARG A 108 -8.69 14.35 10.60
N ALA A 109 -7.70 13.90 11.36
CA ALA A 109 -6.40 14.55 11.46
C ALA A 109 -5.50 14.09 10.31
N LEU A 110 -5.15 15.00 9.40
CA LEU A 110 -4.35 14.71 8.22
C LEU A 110 -3.05 15.52 8.21
N GLN A 111 -1.93 14.85 8.02
CA GLN A 111 -0.65 15.51 7.84
C GLN A 111 -0.51 16.06 6.41
N PRO A 112 0.16 17.21 6.21
CA PRO A 112 0.53 17.68 4.89
C PRO A 112 1.45 16.71 4.15
N ILE A 113 1.12 16.37 2.90
CA ILE A 113 1.89 15.43 2.07
C ILE A 113 2.33 16.12 0.77
N ILE A 114 3.57 15.90 0.38
CA ILE A 114 4.05 16.14 -0.98
C ILE A 114 3.89 14.83 -1.74
N SER A 115 3.15 14.84 -2.85
CA SER A 115 2.97 13.69 -3.72
C SER A 115 3.42 14.05 -5.13
N ILE A 116 4.13 13.14 -5.78
CA ILE A 116 4.66 13.32 -7.13
C ILE A 116 4.20 12.15 -7.97
N ASP A 117 3.58 12.43 -9.10
CA ASP A 117 3.17 11.44 -10.08
C ASP A 117 3.95 11.67 -11.38
N LEU A 118 4.76 10.68 -11.76
CA LEU A 118 5.48 10.68 -13.03
C LEU A 118 4.85 9.63 -13.95
N VAL A 119 4.14 10.15 -14.95
CA VAL A 119 3.47 9.36 -15.98
C VAL A 119 4.38 9.28 -17.20
N THR A 120 4.80 8.08 -17.59
CA THR A 120 5.67 7.90 -18.78
C THR A 120 5.03 7.09 -19.89
N ASP A 121 3.91 6.42 -19.63
CA ASP A 121 3.21 5.62 -20.64
C ASP A 121 2.65 6.52 -21.76
N PRO A 122 2.95 6.21 -23.04
CA PRO A 122 2.44 7.00 -24.17
C PRO A 122 0.92 7.11 -24.21
N LEU A 123 0.19 6.04 -23.82
CA LEU A 123 -1.27 6.03 -23.85
C LEU A 123 -1.83 7.05 -22.85
N PHE A 124 -1.32 7.05 -21.61
CA PHE A 124 -1.71 8.04 -20.62
C PHE A 124 -1.41 9.47 -21.07
N ILE A 125 -0.22 9.69 -21.65
CA ILE A 125 0.19 11.02 -22.11
C ILE A 125 -0.70 11.50 -23.24
N GLN A 126 -1.04 10.64 -24.20
CA GLN A 126 -1.92 10.97 -25.31
C GLN A 126 -3.35 11.25 -24.82
N ALA A 127 -3.91 10.39 -23.97
CA ALA A 127 -5.23 10.57 -23.39
C ALA A 127 -5.33 11.91 -22.65
N ALA A 128 -4.33 12.24 -21.81
CA ALA A 128 -4.27 13.52 -21.10
C ALA A 128 -4.22 14.73 -22.04
N ARG A 129 -3.45 14.65 -23.14
CA ARG A 129 -3.38 15.72 -24.15
C ARG A 129 -4.70 15.92 -24.89
N GLN A 130 -5.45 14.84 -25.09
CA GLN A 130 -6.74 14.86 -25.77
C GLN A 130 -7.91 15.18 -24.82
N GLY A 131 -7.65 15.38 -23.51
CA GLY A 131 -8.68 15.61 -22.51
C GLY A 131 -9.58 14.38 -22.26
N GLN A 132 -9.10 13.18 -22.61
CA GLN A 132 -9.85 11.95 -22.40
C GLN A 132 -9.89 11.59 -20.91
N THR A 133 -11.08 11.24 -20.44
CA THR A 133 -11.33 10.82 -19.04
C THR A 133 -11.54 9.32 -18.92
N THR A 134 -11.65 8.61 -20.04
CA THR A 134 -11.76 7.16 -20.13
C THR A 134 -10.66 6.63 -21.05
N LEU A 135 -10.03 5.53 -20.64
CA LEU A 135 -9.03 4.84 -21.43
C LEU A 135 -9.10 3.34 -21.15
N ASP A 136 -8.72 2.54 -22.14
CA ASP A 136 -8.53 1.11 -21.93
C ASP A 136 -7.23 0.87 -21.17
N GLU A 137 -7.34 0.77 -19.85
CA GLU A 137 -6.20 0.59 -18.95
C GLU A 137 -5.40 -0.70 -19.22
N SER A 138 -5.98 -1.68 -19.91
CA SER A 138 -5.30 -2.93 -20.24
C SER A 138 -4.13 -2.74 -21.21
N GLN A 139 -4.10 -1.61 -21.93
CA GLN A 139 -3.06 -1.25 -22.88
C GLN A 139 -1.87 -0.51 -22.23
N ILE A 140 -1.95 -0.22 -20.93
CA ILE A 140 -0.85 0.43 -20.21
C ILE A 140 0.30 -0.55 -20.02
N THR A 141 1.48 -0.16 -20.47
CA THR A 141 2.70 -0.99 -20.40
C THR A 141 3.71 -0.45 -19.38
N GLN A 142 3.62 0.85 -19.05
CA GLN A 142 4.47 1.53 -18.10
C GLN A 142 3.62 2.12 -16.96
N PRO A 143 3.59 1.47 -15.79
CA PRO A 143 2.85 2.01 -14.66
C PRO A 143 3.36 3.40 -14.29
N SER A 144 2.45 4.33 -13.99
CA SER A 144 2.80 5.62 -13.40
C SER A 144 3.59 5.42 -12.11
N LEU A 145 4.64 6.19 -11.94
CA LEU A 145 5.53 6.10 -10.78
C LEU A 145 5.17 7.23 -9.82
N LEU A 146 4.68 6.89 -8.63
CA LEU A 146 4.37 7.87 -7.61
C LEU A 146 5.36 7.82 -6.45
N PHE A 147 5.64 8.99 -5.90
CA PHE A 147 6.39 9.18 -4.67
C PHE A 147 5.61 10.11 -3.75
N SER A 148 5.28 9.65 -2.54
CA SER A 148 4.54 10.45 -1.57
C SER A 148 5.21 10.43 -0.19
N ILE A 149 5.22 11.57 0.49
CA ILE A 149 5.93 11.74 1.76
C ILE A 149 5.30 12.86 2.61
N PRO A 150 5.18 12.69 3.94
CA PRO A 150 4.88 13.79 4.85
C PRO A 150 5.86 14.94 4.62
N ALA A 151 5.32 16.11 4.32
CA ALA A 151 6.08 17.23 3.78
C ALA A 151 7.27 17.63 4.67
N HIS A 152 7.10 17.58 6.00
CA HIS A 152 8.13 17.96 6.97
C HIS A 152 9.44 17.17 6.80
N PHE A 153 9.41 15.93 6.32
CA PHE A 153 10.63 15.15 6.06
C PHE A 153 11.50 15.73 4.94
N LEU A 154 10.92 16.49 4.01
CA LEU A 154 11.67 17.20 2.96
C LEU A 154 11.92 18.67 3.31
N LEU A 155 11.00 19.29 4.05
CA LEU A 155 10.99 20.74 4.28
C LEU A 155 11.68 21.17 5.58
N SER A 156 11.69 20.29 6.58
CA SER A 156 12.28 20.53 7.90
C SER A 156 12.80 19.22 8.54
N PRO A 157 13.67 18.48 7.82
CA PRO A 157 14.15 17.20 8.31
C PRO A 157 14.94 17.33 9.62
N LYS A 158 14.68 16.43 10.56
CA LYS A 158 15.41 16.31 11.83
C LYS A 158 16.53 15.27 11.80
N HIS A 159 16.44 14.31 10.88
CA HIS A 159 17.33 13.17 10.80
C HIS A 159 18.24 13.25 9.57
N PHE A 160 19.27 12.41 9.55
CA PHE A 160 20.21 12.28 8.43
C PHE A 160 20.04 10.94 7.73
N PRO A 161 19.97 10.87 6.38
CA PRO A 161 19.64 9.63 5.67
C PRO A 161 20.50 8.42 6.03
N LYS A 162 21.82 8.60 6.23
CA LYS A 162 22.72 7.47 6.54
C LYS A 162 22.58 6.90 7.96
N LYS A 163 21.83 7.58 8.83
CA LYS A 163 21.65 7.19 10.24
C LYS A 163 20.18 6.93 10.58
N ALA A 164 19.31 6.89 9.58
CA ALA A 164 17.88 6.82 9.76
C ALA A 164 17.30 5.56 9.12
N TYR A 165 16.26 5.06 9.74
CA TYR A 165 15.35 4.06 9.24
C TYR A 165 14.17 4.75 8.57
N VAL A 166 13.77 4.21 7.42
CA VAL A 166 12.63 4.69 6.64
C VAL A 166 11.55 3.63 6.68
N LEU A 167 10.39 3.98 7.23
CA LEU A 167 9.17 3.20 7.16
C LEU A 167 8.40 3.61 5.90
N TYR A 168 8.08 2.65 5.06
CA TYR A 168 7.48 2.89 3.75
C TYR A 168 6.34 1.93 3.42
N GLN A 169 5.55 2.32 2.43
CA GLN A 169 4.58 1.47 1.75
C GLN A 169 4.88 1.45 0.24
N HIS A 170 4.89 0.25 -0.33
CA HIS A 170 4.72 0.07 -1.77
C HIS A 170 3.25 -0.22 -2.02
N ILE A 171 2.57 0.63 -2.78
CA ILE A 171 1.17 0.44 -3.17
C ILE A 171 1.12 0.27 -4.70
N PHE A 172 0.38 -0.70 -5.20
CA PHE A 172 0.21 -0.89 -6.65
C PHE A 172 -1.18 -1.42 -6.98
N GLY A 173 -1.66 -1.10 -8.16
CA GLY A 173 -2.98 -1.52 -8.62
C GLY A 173 -3.35 -0.85 -9.93
N HIS A 174 -4.65 -0.79 -10.17
CA HIS A 174 -5.23 -0.17 -11.36
C HIS A 174 -6.53 0.58 -11.06
N GLY A 175 -7.00 1.39 -12.01
CA GLY A 175 -8.26 2.12 -11.99
C GLY A 175 -8.53 2.87 -10.70
N GLY A 176 -9.75 2.68 -10.17
CA GLY A 176 -10.25 3.37 -8.97
C GLY A 176 -9.47 3.11 -7.69
N SER A 177 -8.51 2.18 -7.69
CA SER A 177 -7.61 1.99 -6.55
C SER A 177 -6.51 3.07 -6.46
N TYR A 178 -6.29 3.84 -7.52
CA TYR A 178 -5.28 4.88 -7.54
C TYR A 178 -5.58 6.01 -6.54
N PRO A 179 -4.56 6.59 -5.86
CA PRO A 179 -3.17 6.15 -5.78
C PRO A 179 -2.85 5.34 -4.51
N ASN A 180 -3.83 5.20 -3.61
CA ASN A 180 -3.62 4.74 -2.23
C ASN A 180 -4.43 3.49 -1.86
N ASP A 181 -5.34 3.06 -2.72
CA ASP A 181 -6.29 1.99 -2.43
C ASP A 181 -5.96 0.64 -3.09
N GLY A 182 -4.78 0.53 -3.72
CA GLY A 182 -4.26 -0.71 -4.30
C GLY A 182 -3.77 -1.72 -3.26
N PHE A 183 -3.17 -2.81 -3.75
CA PHE A 183 -2.44 -3.74 -2.90
C PHE A 183 -1.21 -3.06 -2.30
N PHE A 184 -0.91 -3.35 -1.03
CA PHE A 184 0.20 -2.67 -0.36
C PHE A 184 1.06 -3.58 0.50
N TYR A 185 2.35 -3.26 0.53
CA TYR A 185 3.34 -3.85 1.43
C TYR A 185 3.97 -2.75 2.28
N VAL A 186 3.96 -2.93 3.60
CA VAL A 186 4.66 -2.08 4.56
C VAL A 186 6.06 -2.66 4.80
N GLY A 187 7.09 -1.83 4.73
CA GLY A 187 8.44 -2.26 5.02
C GLY A 187 9.26 -1.19 5.69
N VAL A 188 10.41 -1.62 6.20
CA VAL A 188 11.41 -0.76 6.81
C VAL A 188 12.73 -0.95 6.07
N THR A 189 13.46 0.14 5.84
CA THR A 189 14.79 0.05 5.24
C THR A 189 15.76 1.09 5.78
N THR A 190 17.05 0.74 5.77
CA THR A 190 18.17 1.66 5.96
C THR A 190 18.77 2.13 4.63
N ARG A 191 18.29 1.55 3.52
CA ARG A 191 18.85 1.73 2.19
C ARG A 191 18.18 2.90 1.48
N SER A 192 18.91 3.54 0.57
CA SER A 192 18.30 4.46 -0.39
C SER A 192 17.18 3.78 -1.17
N TRP A 193 16.17 4.53 -1.56
CA TRP A 193 15.01 4.01 -2.26
C TRP A 193 15.36 3.22 -3.52
N GLN A 194 16.29 3.74 -4.32
CA GLN A 194 16.71 3.11 -5.57
C GLN A 194 17.30 1.71 -5.32
N LYS A 195 18.06 1.56 -4.24
CA LYS A 195 18.63 0.28 -3.83
C LYS A 195 17.52 -0.66 -3.35
N ARG A 196 16.69 -0.23 -2.41
CA ARG A 196 15.63 -1.08 -1.83
C ARG A 196 14.62 -1.55 -2.88
N TRP A 197 14.16 -0.65 -3.74
CA TRP A 197 13.25 -1.02 -4.81
C TRP A 197 13.91 -1.96 -5.83
N SER A 198 15.20 -1.77 -6.14
CA SER A 198 15.92 -2.71 -7.02
C SER A 198 16.06 -4.12 -6.43
N GLU A 199 16.18 -4.23 -5.10
CA GLU A 199 16.18 -5.53 -4.40
C GLU A 199 14.82 -6.21 -4.53
N HIS A 200 13.71 -5.51 -4.29
CA HIS A 200 12.37 -6.03 -4.52
C HIS A 200 12.15 -6.43 -5.99
N LYS A 201 12.52 -5.58 -6.96
CA LYS A 201 12.40 -5.90 -8.39
C LYS A 201 13.20 -7.15 -8.78
N ARG A 202 14.42 -7.31 -8.26
CA ARG A 202 15.22 -8.52 -8.48
C ARG A 202 14.57 -9.76 -7.87
N ALA A 203 14.06 -9.66 -6.63
CA ALA A 203 13.35 -10.76 -5.97
C ALA A 203 12.04 -11.12 -6.68
N ILE A 204 11.30 -10.14 -7.16
CA ILE A 204 10.11 -10.30 -8.01
C ILE A 204 10.48 -11.10 -9.25
N ASN A 205 11.47 -10.65 -10.02
CA ASN A 205 11.89 -11.31 -11.25
C ASN A 205 12.50 -12.71 -10.99
N GLY A 206 13.18 -12.90 -9.87
CA GLY A 206 13.79 -14.16 -9.46
C GLY A 206 12.82 -15.17 -8.81
N GLY A 207 11.51 -14.98 -8.95
CA GLY A 207 10.52 -15.95 -8.49
C GLY A 207 10.36 -16.06 -6.97
N SER A 208 10.69 -15.00 -6.21
CA SER A 208 10.56 -15.02 -4.75
C SER A 208 9.16 -15.47 -4.29
N PRO A 209 9.07 -16.32 -3.25
CA PRO A 209 7.80 -16.88 -2.79
C PRO A 209 7.00 -15.92 -1.90
N LEU A 210 7.56 -14.78 -1.48
CA LEU A 210 6.89 -13.80 -0.63
C LEU A 210 5.59 -13.29 -1.29
N LEU A 211 4.55 -13.10 -0.48
CA LEU A 211 3.22 -12.70 -0.94
C LEU A 211 3.28 -11.40 -1.75
N PHE A 212 4.02 -10.40 -1.27
CA PHE A 212 4.25 -9.16 -2.00
C PHE A 212 4.81 -9.38 -3.40
N HIS A 213 5.90 -10.15 -3.50
CA HIS A 213 6.58 -10.38 -4.77
C HIS A 213 5.73 -11.18 -5.74
N ARG A 214 5.03 -12.21 -5.24
CA ARG A 214 4.12 -13.05 -6.02
C ARG A 214 2.94 -12.26 -6.55
N LYS A 215 2.25 -11.53 -5.68
CA LYS A 215 1.08 -10.73 -6.06
C LYS A 215 1.45 -9.66 -7.08
N TYR A 216 2.62 -9.01 -6.92
CA TYR A 216 3.10 -8.06 -7.92
C TYR A 216 3.33 -8.71 -9.29
N ARG A 217 3.92 -9.92 -9.35
CA ARG A 217 4.05 -10.65 -10.62
C ARG A 217 2.70 -10.98 -11.24
N GLU A 218 1.80 -11.57 -10.47
CA GLU A 218 0.47 -11.98 -10.93
C GLU A 218 -0.33 -10.81 -11.50
N GLU A 219 -0.36 -9.66 -10.80
CA GLU A 219 -1.07 -8.48 -11.29
C GLU A 219 -0.36 -7.85 -12.49
N LYS A 220 0.97 -7.92 -12.56
CA LYS A 220 1.73 -7.46 -13.73
C LYS A 220 1.44 -8.32 -14.97
N GLU A 221 1.45 -9.64 -14.83
CA GLU A 221 1.15 -10.59 -15.91
C GLU A 221 -0.27 -10.42 -16.46
N LYS A 222 -1.21 -10.05 -15.59
CA LYS A 222 -2.60 -9.76 -15.95
C LYS A 222 -2.82 -8.32 -16.46
N GLY A 223 -1.78 -7.50 -16.61
CA GLY A 223 -1.90 -6.12 -17.08
C GLY A 223 -2.61 -5.17 -16.11
N ARG A 224 -2.64 -5.49 -14.81
CA ARG A 224 -3.42 -4.77 -13.77
C ARG A 224 -2.57 -3.93 -12.82
N ILE A 225 -1.41 -3.50 -13.30
CA ILE A 225 -0.57 -2.53 -12.60
C ILE A 225 -0.44 -1.31 -13.50
N THR A 226 -1.27 -0.29 -13.26
CA THR A 226 -1.22 0.99 -13.97
C THR A 226 -0.50 2.07 -13.18
N TYR A 227 -0.24 1.82 -11.89
CA TYR A 227 0.60 2.67 -11.06
C TYR A 227 1.37 1.89 -9.99
N VAL A 228 2.47 2.48 -9.52
CA VAL A 228 3.19 2.07 -8.32
C VAL A 228 3.48 3.31 -7.48
N ASN A 229 2.90 3.37 -6.29
CA ASN A 229 3.12 4.43 -5.31
C ASN A 229 4.12 4.01 -4.24
N HIS A 230 5.14 4.84 -4.11
CA HIS A 230 6.23 4.72 -3.17
C HIS A 230 6.02 5.75 -2.07
N LYS A 231 5.39 5.30 -0.98
CA LYS A 231 4.94 6.18 0.09
C LYS A 231 5.84 6.05 1.30
N VAL A 232 6.45 7.14 1.72
CA VAL A 232 7.16 7.24 3.00
C VAL A 232 6.13 7.53 4.08
N MET A 233 6.13 6.73 5.14
CA MET A 233 5.19 6.84 6.25
C MET A 233 5.86 7.46 7.49
N GLY A 234 7.14 7.18 7.70
CA GLY A 234 7.88 7.65 8.86
C GLY A 234 9.39 7.55 8.68
N ILE A 235 10.12 8.37 9.42
CA ILE A 235 11.58 8.37 9.48
C ILE A 235 11.99 8.51 10.94
N THR A 236 12.91 7.65 11.39
CA THR A 236 13.47 7.71 12.74
C THR A 236 14.87 7.13 12.76
N ASP A 237 15.73 7.58 13.65
CA ASP A 237 17.04 6.98 13.97
C ASP A 237 16.98 6.05 15.19
N ASP A 238 15.79 5.92 15.79
CA ASP A 238 15.52 5.08 16.95
C ASP A 238 14.87 3.75 16.52
N LEU A 239 15.58 2.66 16.78
CA LEU A 239 15.15 1.31 16.42
C LEU A 239 13.91 0.85 17.20
N GLU A 240 13.76 1.28 18.45
CA GLU A 240 12.60 0.93 19.28
C GLU A 240 11.35 1.66 18.78
N LYS A 241 11.50 2.95 18.49
CA LYS A 241 10.43 3.75 17.88
C LYS A 241 10.03 3.21 16.51
N LEU A 242 11.00 2.74 15.72
CA LEU A 242 10.76 2.11 14.44
C LEU A 242 9.90 0.86 14.57
N TYR A 243 10.26 -0.05 15.49
CA TYR A 243 9.49 -1.27 15.72
C TYR A 243 8.08 -1.00 16.20
N ALA A 244 7.91 -0.08 17.15
CA ALA A 244 6.58 0.31 17.60
C ALA A 244 5.72 0.90 16.47
N THR A 245 6.31 1.72 15.60
CA THR A 245 5.60 2.34 14.47
C THR A 245 5.23 1.32 13.40
N GLU A 246 6.16 0.43 13.04
CA GLU A 246 5.92 -0.65 12.07
C GLU A 246 4.82 -1.59 12.56
N GLU A 247 4.89 -2.00 13.83
CA GLU A 247 3.90 -2.88 14.47
C GLU A 247 2.51 -2.24 14.45
N PHE A 248 2.38 -0.99 14.92
CA PHE A 248 1.12 -0.26 14.91
C PHE A 248 0.49 -0.16 13.51
N LEU A 249 1.29 0.16 12.47
CA LEU A 249 0.76 0.26 11.12
C LEU A 249 0.35 -1.10 10.53
N VAL A 250 1.15 -2.14 10.77
CA VAL A 250 0.83 -3.48 10.25
C VAL A 250 -0.38 -4.07 10.96
N GLU A 251 -0.49 -3.88 12.28
CA GLU A 251 -1.63 -4.31 13.09
C GLU A 251 -2.92 -3.56 12.72
N GLY A 252 -2.86 -2.23 12.58
CA GLY A 252 -4.02 -1.43 12.14
C GLY A 252 -4.51 -1.78 10.73
N HIS A 253 -3.71 -2.51 9.95
CA HIS A 253 -4.05 -3.03 8.64
C HIS A 253 -4.21 -4.55 8.61
N TRP A 254 -4.29 -5.22 9.77
CA TRP A 254 -4.17 -6.67 9.80
C TRP A 254 -5.32 -7.40 9.09
N GLU A 255 -6.52 -6.83 9.15
CA GLU A 255 -7.72 -7.32 8.45
C GLU A 255 -7.88 -6.77 7.02
N ASP A 256 -6.99 -5.87 6.57
CA ASP A 256 -7.08 -5.33 5.22
C ASP A 256 -6.60 -6.38 4.20
N GLN A 257 -7.54 -6.91 3.41
CA GLN A 257 -7.27 -7.96 2.42
C GLN A 257 -6.25 -7.53 1.33
N ARG A 258 -5.97 -6.24 1.20
CA ARG A 258 -4.98 -5.70 0.26
C ARG A 258 -3.56 -5.74 0.79
N ARG A 259 -3.37 -5.99 2.09
CA ARG A 259 -2.06 -6.06 2.75
C ARG A 259 -1.28 -7.29 2.28
N LEU A 260 -0.01 -7.09 1.95
CA LEU A 260 0.89 -8.13 1.46
C LEU A 260 2.02 -8.51 2.44
N ASN A 261 2.04 -7.91 3.63
CA ASN A 261 2.85 -8.38 4.75
C ASN A 261 2.40 -9.79 5.16
N MET A 262 3.38 -10.68 5.36
CA MET A 262 3.14 -12.08 5.75
C MET A 262 3.35 -12.35 7.24
N ILE A 263 4.04 -11.45 7.93
CA ILE A 263 4.33 -11.52 9.36
C ILE A 263 3.96 -10.17 10.01
N PRO A 264 3.72 -10.14 11.33
CA PRO A 264 3.58 -8.89 12.06
C PRO A 264 4.82 -8.00 11.93
N GLY A 265 4.62 -6.69 12.10
CA GLY A 265 5.71 -5.72 12.18
C GLY A 265 6.47 -5.78 13.52
N GLY A 266 7.57 -5.03 13.61
CA GLY A 266 8.20 -4.69 14.87
C GLY A 266 8.66 -5.87 15.72
N LYS A 267 8.38 -5.80 17.02
CA LYS A 267 8.81 -6.83 17.99
C LYS A 267 7.94 -8.07 17.90
N SER A 268 6.65 -7.92 17.61
CA SER A 268 5.76 -9.05 17.35
C SER A 268 6.23 -9.91 16.17
N GLY A 269 6.77 -9.29 15.11
CA GLY A 269 7.40 -10.01 14.00
C GLY A 269 8.62 -10.82 14.44
N LEU A 270 9.51 -10.24 15.27
CA LEU A 270 10.69 -10.95 15.79
C LEU A 270 10.31 -12.11 16.72
N ARG A 271 9.35 -11.88 17.62
CA ARG A 271 8.81 -12.92 18.51
C ARG A 271 8.26 -14.08 17.69
N TYR A 272 7.44 -13.77 16.68
CA TYR A 272 6.92 -14.75 15.74
C TYR A 272 8.02 -15.60 15.08
N LEU A 273 9.07 -14.96 14.54
CA LEU A 273 10.17 -15.68 13.90
C LEU A 273 10.88 -16.63 14.88
N ARG A 274 11.07 -16.22 16.14
CA ARG A 274 11.74 -17.02 17.17
C ARG A 274 10.91 -18.20 17.65
N GLU A 275 9.64 -17.95 17.98
CA GLU A 275 8.71 -18.98 18.46
C GLU A 275 8.49 -20.09 17.42
N ASN A 276 8.64 -19.75 16.14
CA ASN A 276 8.41 -20.68 15.03
C ASN A 276 9.71 -21.26 14.45
N GLY A 277 10.86 -20.98 15.06
CA GLY A 277 12.16 -21.56 14.68
C GLY A 277 12.79 -20.97 13.41
N LEU A 278 12.29 -19.84 12.91
CA LEU A 278 12.85 -19.11 11.77
C LEU A 278 14.06 -18.25 12.17
N LEU A 279 14.21 -17.95 13.45
CA LEU A 279 15.27 -17.09 13.98
C LEU A 279 15.73 -17.60 15.34
N GLN A 280 17.04 -17.69 15.56
CA GLN A 280 17.59 -18.03 16.88
C GLN A 280 17.32 -16.90 17.89
N GLN A 281 17.11 -17.26 19.17
CA GLN A 281 16.80 -16.29 20.23
C GLN A 281 17.89 -15.20 20.41
N SER A 282 19.16 -15.56 20.20
CA SER A 282 20.31 -14.66 20.34
C SER A 282 20.50 -13.69 19.18
N VAL A 283 19.79 -13.87 18.06
CA VAL A 283 20.00 -13.06 16.85
C VAL A 283 18.98 -11.91 16.80
N VAL A 284 19.49 -10.70 16.54
CA VAL A 284 18.69 -9.50 16.26
C VAL A 284 18.98 -9.08 14.81
N PRO A 285 18.14 -9.48 13.84
CA PRO A 285 18.38 -9.15 12.44
C PRO A 285 18.08 -7.69 12.18
N MET A 286 18.82 -7.09 11.25
CA MET A 286 18.47 -5.78 10.71
C MET A 286 17.12 -5.86 10.00
N PRO A 287 16.32 -4.78 9.94
CA PRO A 287 15.02 -4.80 9.29
C PRO A 287 15.07 -5.33 7.84
N ASP A 288 16.09 -4.93 7.09
CA ASP A 288 16.31 -5.34 5.70
C ASP A 288 16.55 -6.87 5.53
N GLU A 289 16.93 -7.59 6.60
CA GLU A 289 17.24 -9.03 6.56
C GLU A 289 16.01 -9.92 6.81
N ARG A 290 14.92 -9.37 7.35
CA ARG A 290 13.73 -10.13 7.72
C ARG A 290 13.06 -10.79 6.51
N ASP A 291 12.96 -10.07 5.39
CA ASP A 291 12.41 -10.62 4.14
C ASP A 291 13.24 -11.81 3.63
N ARG A 292 14.56 -11.79 3.85
CA ARG A 292 15.46 -12.87 3.46
C ARG A 292 15.20 -14.12 4.29
N ILE A 293 15.11 -13.98 5.61
CA ILE A 293 14.82 -15.09 6.54
C ILE A 293 13.49 -15.76 6.17
N VAL A 294 12.43 -14.97 5.99
CA VAL A 294 11.10 -15.47 5.58
C VAL A 294 11.16 -16.13 4.20
N GLY A 295 11.90 -15.54 3.27
CA GLY A 295 12.06 -16.05 1.91
C GLY A 295 12.82 -17.38 1.85
N GLU A 296 13.89 -17.53 2.63
CA GLU A 296 14.68 -18.77 2.76
C GLU A 296 13.82 -19.89 3.36
N TRP A 297 13.11 -19.61 4.45
CA TRP A 297 12.18 -20.57 5.07
C TRP A 297 11.14 -21.12 4.09
N LEU A 298 10.49 -20.23 3.32
CA LEU A 298 9.47 -20.63 2.34
C LEU A 298 10.03 -21.49 1.21
N LYS A 299 11.31 -21.32 0.86
CA LYS A 299 11.98 -22.15 -0.15
C LYS A 299 12.30 -23.53 0.40
N GLU A 300 12.75 -23.62 1.64
CA GLU A 300 13.05 -24.88 2.33
C GLU A 300 11.77 -25.65 2.69
N HIS A 301 10.67 -24.93 2.92
CA HIS A 301 9.41 -25.50 3.41
C HIS A 301 8.20 -25.17 2.50
N PRO A 302 8.24 -25.49 1.20
CA PRO A 302 7.22 -25.04 0.23
C PRO A 302 5.82 -25.59 0.52
N ARG A 303 5.72 -26.75 1.17
CA ARG A 303 4.44 -27.38 1.57
C ARG A 303 3.93 -26.92 2.94
N LYS A 304 4.83 -26.59 3.88
CA LYS A 304 4.43 -26.13 5.23
C LYS A 304 4.03 -24.67 5.22
N GLY A 305 4.64 -23.86 4.35
CA GLY A 305 4.43 -22.42 4.33
C GLY A 305 4.96 -21.74 5.60
N LEU A 306 4.49 -20.52 5.87
CA LEU A 306 4.76 -19.86 7.14
C LEU A 306 3.85 -20.43 8.22
N PRO A 307 4.39 -20.77 9.40
CA PRO A 307 3.58 -21.13 10.55
C PRO A 307 2.57 -20.02 10.85
N ALA A 308 1.27 -20.31 10.91
CA ALA A 308 0.28 -19.27 11.11
C ALA A 308 -0.55 -19.61 12.36
N PRO A 309 0.03 -19.50 13.57
CA PRO A 309 -0.64 -19.93 14.80
C PRO A 309 -1.97 -19.20 15.04
N TRP A 310 -2.04 -17.91 14.66
CA TRP A 310 -3.29 -17.12 14.68
C TRP A 310 -4.33 -17.59 13.65
N VAL A 311 -3.92 -18.28 12.57
CA VAL A 311 -4.86 -18.85 11.61
C VAL A 311 -5.60 -20.01 12.25
N ALA A 312 -4.99 -20.79 13.15
CA ALA A 312 -5.70 -21.86 13.86
C ALA A 312 -6.79 -21.30 14.80
N GLU A 313 -6.52 -20.16 15.43
CA GLU A 313 -7.48 -19.47 16.30
C GLU A 313 -8.60 -18.81 15.47
N LYS A 314 -8.25 -18.12 14.37
CA LYS A 314 -9.23 -17.54 13.43
C LYS A 314 -9.98 -18.57 12.58
N TRP A 315 -9.45 -19.79 12.40
CA TRP A 315 -10.22 -20.88 11.77
C TRP A 315 -11.37 -21.36 12.64
N ARG A 316 -11.47 -20.91 13.90
CA ARG A 316 -12.64 -21.16 14.75
C ARG A 316 -13.76 -20.15 14.48
N ASP A 317 -13.45 -18.99 13.91
CA ASP A 317 -14.43 -18.03 13.40
C ASP A 317 -14.93 -18.53 12.04
N ASN A 318 -16.23 -18.85 11.96
CA ASN A 318 -16.80 -19.46 10.76
C ASN A 318 -16.90 -18.47 9.60
N ASP A 319 -17.22 -17.21 9.88
CA ASP A 319 -17.33 -16.17 8.85
C ASP A 319 -15.96 -15.88 8.25
N TRP A 320 -14.92 -15.81 9.11
CA TRP A 320 -13.55 -15.65 8.65
C TRP A 320 -13.09 -16.86 7.82
N ALA A 321 -13.34 -18.08 8.28
CA ALA A 321 -12.97 -19.29 7.56
C ALA A 321 -13.69 -19.40 6.21
N VAL A 322 -14.99 -19.10 6.17
CA VAL A 322 -15.80 -19.10 4.94
C VAL A 322 -15.28 -18.05 3.96
N ALA A 323 -14.96 -16.84 4.42
CA ALA A 323 -14.36 -15.80 3.59
C ALA A 323 -12.99 -16.23 3.01
N GLN A 324 -12.16 -16.93 3.77
CA GLN A 324 -10.87 -17.45 3.28
C GLN A 324 -11.03 -18.63 2.30
N ILE A 325 -12.03 -19.49 2.51
CA ILE A 325 -12.32 -20.64 1.64
C ILE A 325 -12.87 -20.16 0.28
N CYS A 326 -13.74 -19.14 0.29
CA CYS A 326 -14.45 -18.65 -0.89
C CYS A 326 -13.73 -17.49 -1.60
N GLY A 327 -12.84 -16.75 -0.92
CA GLY A 327 -12.24 -15.51 -1.42
C GLY A 327 -11.04 -15.64 -2.36
N ARG A 328 -10.66 -16.86 -2.79
CA ARG A 328 -9.53 -17.07 -3.73
C ARG A 328 -10.00 -17.24 -5.18
N ASP A 329 -9.21 -16.71 -6.10
CA ASP A 329 -9.46 -16.80 -7.55
C ASP A 329 -9.67 -18.26 -8.00
N GLY A 330 -10.77 -18.55 -8.68
CA GLY A 330 -11.19 -19.90 -9.09
C GLY A 330 -11.88 -20.76 -8.01
N ARG A 331 -12.25 -20.18 -6.86
CA ARG A 331 -13.14 -20.80 -5.86
C ARG A 331 -14.57 -20.28 -6.03
N LEU A 332 -15.55 -21.07 -5.61
CA LEU A 332 -16.95 -20.66 -5.57
C LEU A 332 -17.18 -19.66 -4.43
N SER A 333 -18.02 -18.66 -4.67
CA SER A 333 -18.52 -17.75 -3.63
C SER A 333 -19.51 -18.46 -2.71
N VAL A 334 -19.80 -17.87 -1.56
CA VAL A 334 -20.81 -18.38 -0.61
C VAL A 334 -22.18 -18.52 -1.26
N GLU A 335 -22.56 -17.52 -2.04
CA GLU A 335 -23.82 -17.46 -2.78
C GLU A 335 -23.88 -18.56 -3.84
N GLN A 336 -22.79 -18.79 -4.57
CA GLN A 336 -22.70 -19.86 -5.56
C GLN A 336 -22.82 -21.25 -4.90
N ILE A 337 -22.20 -21.46 -3.74
CA ILE A 337 -22.27 -22.73 -3.01
C ILE A 337 -23.68 -23.00 -2.51
N ARG A 338 -24.33 -21.99 -1.91
CA ARG A 338 -25.73 -22.07 -1.47
C ARG A 338 -26.67 -22.38 -2.63
N ALA A 339 -26.49 -21.68 -3.75
CA ALA A 339 -27.29 -21.91 -4.94
C ALA A 339 -27.07 -23.31 -5.54
N ILE A 340 -25.83 -23.84 -5.56
CA ILE A 340 -25.55 -25.22 -5.98
C ILE A 340 -26.35 -26.22 -5.12
N ARG A 341 -26.36 -26.03 -3.79
CA ARG A 341 -27.07 -26.94 -2.88
C ARG A 341 -28.58 -26.84 -2.99
N GLN A 342 -29.10 -25.63 -3.21
CA GLN A 342 -30.52 -25.43 -3.43
C GLN A 342 -30.99 -26.10 -4.73
N LEU A 343 -30.20 -25.99 -5.80
CA LEU A 343 -30.51 -26.55 -7.12
C LEU A 343 -30.29 -28.07 -7.20
N ALA A 344 -29.60 -28.67 -6.22
CA ALA A 344 -29.26 -30.09 -6.18
C ALA A 344 -30.47 -31.03 -6.25
N ASN A 345 -31.63 -30.58 -5.79
CA ASN A 345 -32.86 -31.38 -5.77
C ASN A 345 -33.55 -31.47 -7.14
N GLU A 346 -33.23 -30.57 -8.06
CA GLU A 346 -33.96 -30.40 -9.32
C GLU A 346 -33.09 -30.58 -10.57
N TYR A 347 -31.76 -30.40 -10.46
CA TYR A 347 -30.88 -30.30 -11.62
C TYR A 347 -29.61 -31.14 -11.45
N SER A 348 -29.08 -31.63 -12.58
CA SER A 348 -27.79 -32.32 -12.66
C SER A 348 -26.61 -31.36 -12.44
N ALA A 349 -25.43 -31.91 -12.14
CA ALA A 349 -24.21 -31.11 -11.91
C ALA A 349 -23.82 -30.28 -13.14
N GLU A 350 -24.06 -30.80 -14.35
CA GLU A 350 -23.83 -30.16 -15.63
C GLU A 350 -24.76 -28.94 -15.85
N GLU A 351 -26.03 -29.09 -15.49
CA GLU A 351 -27.02 -28.00 -15.59
C GLU A 351 -26.75 -26.91 -14.56
N ILE A 352 -26.41 -27.29 -13.31
CA ILE A 352 -26.04 -26.35 -12.26
C ILE A 352 -24.75 -25.61 -12.63
N PHE A 353 -23.74 -26.30 -13.17
CA PHE A 353 -22.51 -25.68 -13.66
C PHE A 353 -22.79 -24.58 -14.67
N THR A 354 -23.67 -24.85 -15.63
CA THR A 354 -24.05 -23.90 -16.69
C THR A 354 -24.77 -22.68 -16.12
N ARG A 355 -25.61 -22.86 -15.09
CA ARG A 355 -26.40 -21.78 -14.46
C ARG A 355 -25.58 -20.89 -13.52
N ILE A 356 -24.61 -21.46 -12.80
CA ILE A 356 -23.90 -20.78 -11.70
C ILE A 356 -22.57 -20.16 -12.15
N GLY A 357 -22.05 -20.55 -13.32
CA GLY A 357 -20.76 -20.06 -13.82
C GLY A 357 -19.58 -20.55 -12.98
N ALA A 358 -19.66 -21.81 -12.50
CA ALA A 358 -18.57 -22.45 -11.78
C ALA A 358 -17.35 -22.70 -12.70
N LYS A 359 -16.19 -23.08 -12.15
CA LYS A 359 -14.98 -23.30 -12.95
C LYS A 359 -15.07 -24.54 -13.84
N ASN A 360 -15.71 -25.59 -13.36
CA ASN A 360 -15.97 -26.84 -14.09
C ASN A 360 -17.03 -27.69 -13.35
N VAL A 361 -17.61 -28.66 -14.06
CA VAL A 361 -18.60 -29.60 -13.51
C VAL A 361 -18.06 -30.35 -12.29
N ALA A 362 -16.79 -30.77 -12.31
CA ALA A 362 -16.15 -31.46 -11.18
C ALA A 362 -16.06 -30.60 -9.90
N GLN A 363 -16.10 -29.27 -10.01
CA GLN A 363 -16.19 -28.38 -8.85
C GLN A 363 -17.59 -28.40 -8.24
N VAL A 364 -18.63 -28.43 -9.07
CA VAL A 364 -20.04 -28.56 -8.64
C VAL A 364 -20.28 -29.92 -8.00
N GLN A 365 -19.83 -31.01 -8.65
CA GLN A 365 -20.00 -32.37 -8.12
C GLN A 365 -19.37 -32.53 -6.73
N ARG A 366 -18.20 -31.94 -6.48
CA ARG A 366 -17.57 -31.99 -5.16
C ARG A 366 -18.29 -31.18 -4.08
N VAL A 367 -19.12 -30.21 -4.45
CA VAL A 367 -20.01 -29.50 -3.51
C VAL A 367 -21.21 -30.38 -3.18
N LEU A 368 -21.84 -30.97 -4.21
CA LEU A 368 -22.98 -31.89 -4.06
C LEU A 368 -22.62 -33.12 -3.22
N ASP A 369 -21.44 -33.70 -3.45
CA ASP A 369 -20.91 -34.84 -2.69
C ASP A 369 -20.50 -34.48 -1.24
N GLY A 370 -20.59 -33.20 -0.84
CA GLY A 370 -20.13 -32.73 0.47
C GLY A 370 -18.61 -32.78 0.69
N LYS A 371 -17.83 -33.10 -0.35
CA LYS A 371 -16.35 -33.24 -0.28
C LYS A 371 -15.62 -31.91 -0.13
N THR A 372 -16.26 -30.80 -0.47
CA THR A 372 -15.67 -29.46 -0.40
C THR A 372 -16.70 -28.45 0.13
N TYR A 373 -16.21 -27.34 0.69
CA TYR A 373 -17.05 -26.25 1.18
C TYR A 373 -18.05 -26.63 2.28
N SER A 374 -17.75 -27.65 3.09
CA SER A 374 -18.61 -28.15 4.17
C SER A 374 -18.98 -27.14 5.26
N ARG A 375 -18.23 -26.04 5.38
CA ARG A 375 -18.46 -24.97 6.36
C ARG A 375 -19.42 -23.87 5.92
N VAL A 376 -19.68 -23.78 4.62
CA VAL A 376 -20.78 -22.98 4.11
C VAL A 376 -22.01 -23.83 4.30
N GLU A 377 -23.09 -23.30 4.89
CA GLU A 377 -24.42 -23.94 4.96
C GLU A 377 -25.26 -23.57 3.75
#